data_AF-A0A6A3U699-F1
#
_entry.id   AF-A0A6A3U699-F1
#
_cell.length_a   1.000
_cell.length_b   1.000
_cell.length_c   1.000
_cell.angle_alpha   90.00
_cell.angle_beta   90.00
_cell.angle_gamma   90.00
#
_symmetry.space_group_name_H-M   'P 1'
#
loop_
_entity.id
_entity.type
_entity.pdbx_description
1 polymer ?
#
loop_
_entity_poly.entity_id
_entity_poly.type
_entity_poly.pdbx_seq_one_letter_code
_entity_poly.pdbx_strand_id
1 'polypeptide(L)'
;METGHHMLLRSHSKKQLADPKPKSLKSQPKLQLSQTLDDAAMSSAGNNKLHTFERLHAEGFAYLADNSYIRSGYRLHYSAKECFLSLFELHNETLNVWTHMVGSFIFLMLMLYLALSGHALAPAADTAALAGLTTPQPWCANGQLWMQGGRHTPRMLLATGVTELCPPPTGRVAPAKYYEVASVIFDHSLHRLPSLERFHALVEQNVGGFSDSVGAQMELLRTELGALSARLGGHVRDAHSEQVRSLKMQLDQRVESLSMFLQDVASQVGADLPMKYALEELNGVADSVRNGLHILATAEGPHDVPHWPIFVFMASAVVCLTCSATFHLMFVISRPAYLFLSRLDYAGITILIAGSFYPMIYYSFYCHPWLRTAYLASISTMAALTFIVALMPVFGTPKFLVARTCIFLALGFFGVVPVTHLVWHFGLFDPHVTVMIGPLLLMGLLYTSGAIIYATKFPERFYPGRFDVWFSSHQLWHICVVAAALVHFANALQQYEWRWNTQCEA
;
A
#
# COMPACT_ATOMS: atom_id res chain seq x y z
N MET A 1 56.39 -28.31 8.46
CA MET A 1 57.14 -28.78 7.27
C MET A 1 57.19 -27.60 6.32
N GLU A 2 58.01 -26.58 6.59
CA GLU A 2 59.48 -26.52 6.41
C GLU A 2 59.90 -26.39 4.94
N THR A 3 60.93 -25.57 4.72
CA THR A 3 61.64 -25.15 3.49
C THR A 3 61.09 -23.91 2.77
N GLY A 4 61.84 -22.80 2.58
CA GLY A 4 63.22 -22.50 2.98
C GLY A 4 63.79 -21.28 2.20
N HIS A 5 64.71 -20.58 2.86
CA HIS A 5 65.76 -19.67 2.36
C HIS A 5 65.55 -18.14 2.20
N HIS A 6 65.97 -17.42 3.26
CA HIS A 6 67.15 -16.52 3.33
C HIS A 6 67.47 -15.63 2.11
N MET A 7 67.47 -14.30 2.20
CA MET A 7 68.39 -13.37 2.91
C MET A 7 69.26 -12.63 1.88
N LEU A 8 69.25 -11.29 1.88
CA LEU A 8 70.45 -10.45 1.96
C LEU A 8 70.11 -8.95 1.93
N LEU A 9 70.45 -8.30 3.05
CA LEU A 9 70.60 -6.87 3.23
C LEU A 9 71.77 -6.34 2.39
N ARG A 10 71.65 -5.11 1.88
CA ARG A 10 72.82 -4.26 1.60
C ARG A 10 72.55 -2.81 2.00
N SER A 11 73.35 -2.36 2.96
CA SER A 11 73.51 -0.99 3.43
C SER A 11 74.52 -0.21 2.57
N HIS A 12 74.68 1.08 2.89
CA HIS A 12 75.59 2.13 2.39
C HIS A 12 74.87 3.19 1.53
N SER A 13 75.09 4.49 1.66
CA SER A 13 75.89 5.31 2.59
C SER A 13 75.50 6.76 2.29
N LYS A 14 75.45 7.62 3.32
CA LYS A 14 75.22 9.06 3.18
C LYS A 14 76.41 9.72 2.46
N LYS A 15 76.13 10.57 1.46
CA LYS A 15 77.03 11.64 1.02
C LYS A 15 76.25 12.95 0.85
N GLN A 16 76.52 13.90 1.74
CA GLN A 16 76.23 15.32 1.60
C GLN A 16 77.12 15.89 0.48
N LEU A 17 76.56 16.71 -0.42
CA LEU A 17 77.31 17.68 -1.21
C LEU A 17 76.42 18.89 -1.54
N ALA A 18 77.07 20.05 -1.63
CA ALA A 18 76.56 21.40 -1.40
C ALA A 18 75.66 22.01 -2.50
N ASP A 19 74.87 23.01 -2.08
CA ASP A 19 74.11 23.95 -2.91
C ASP A 19 74.99 24.80 -3.85
N PRO A 20 74.48 25.12 -5.05
CA PRO A 20 74.85 26.34 -5.76
C PRO A 20 73.66 27.31 -5.91
N LYS A 21 73.92 28.59 -5.62
CA LYS A 21 73.03 29.76 -5.82
C LYS A 21 72.53 29.90 -7.27
N PRO A 22 71.35 30.50 -7.50
CA PRO A 22 70.71 30.57 -8.82
C PRO A 22 71.33 31.63 -9.73
N LYS A 23 71.52 31.27 -11.01
CA LYS A 23 71.79 32.21 -12.12
C LYS A 23 70.46 32.77 -12.62
N SER A 24 70.39 34.10 -12.77
CA SER A 24 69.25 34.80 -13.37
C SER A 24 69.14 34.50 -14.86
N LEU A 25 67.97 34.04 -15.30
CA LEU A 25 67.63 33.92 -16.72
C LEU A 25 66.31 34.65 -16.99
N LYS A 26 66.38 35.56 -17.96
CA LYS A 26 65.34 36.51 -18.38
C LYS A 26 64.05 35.79 -18.82
N SER A 27 62.91 36.31 -18.35
CA SER A 27 61.57 35.88 -18.76
C SER A 27 61.36 36.11 -20.26
N GLN A 28 60.87 35.07 -20.95
CA GLN A 28 60.47 35.13 -22.35
C GLN A 28 59.01 35.62 -22.47
N PRO A 29 58.68 36.52 -23.42
CA PRO A 29 57.32 37.10 -23.55
C PRO A 29 56.22 36.12 -23.98
N LYS A 30 56.57 34.94 -24.52
CA LYS A 30 55.61 33.97 -25.06
C LYS A 30 54.85 33.17 -23.98
N LEU A 31 55.43 32.98 -22.79
CA LEU A 31 54.78 32.25 -21.69
C LEU A 31 53.72 33.12 -20.98
N GLN A 32 53.96 34.43 -20.92
CA GLN A 32 52.99 35.38 -20.38
C GLN A 32 51.80 35.58 -21.31
N LEU A 33 51.98 35.47 -22.64
CA LEU A 33 50.87 35.58 -23.58
C LEU A 33 49.95 34.35 -23.55
N SER A 34 50.48 33.14 -23.33
CA SER A 34 49.62 31.95 -23.13
C SER A 34 48.93 32.01 -21.77
N GLN A 35 49.62 32.41 -20.71
CA GLN A 35 49.01 32.60 -19.39
C GLN A 35 47.95 33.69 -19.39
N THR A 36 48.16 34.81 -20.09
CA THR A 36 47.14 35.88 -20.17
C THR A 36 45.96 35.52 -21.08
N LEU A 37 46.13 34.64 -22.06
CA LEU A 37 45.02 34.09 -22.85
C LEU A 37 44.23 33.03 -22.06
N ASP A 38 44.90 32.23 -21.22
CA ASP A 38 44.27 31.29 -20.30
C ASP A 38 43.55 32.03 -19.16
N ASP A 39 44.13 33.12 -18.64
CA ASP A 39 43.52 33.99 -17.63
C ASP A 39 42.37 34.84 -18.21
N ALA A 40 42.46 35.27 -19.48
CA ALA A 40 41.37 35.93 -20.19
C ALA A 40 40.23 34.96 -20.55
N ALA A 41 40.55 33.70 -20.85
CA ALA A 41 39.56 32.62 -21.02
C ALA A 41 38.88 32.27 -19.68
N MET A 42 39.61 32.29 -18.55
CA MET A 42 39.04 32.16 -17.20
C MET A 42 38.20 33.38 -16.78
N SER A 43 38.50 34.57 -17.28
CA SER A 43 37.78 35.82 -17.01
C SER A 43 36.47 35.97 -17.81
N SER A 44 36.36 35.31 -18.98
CA SER A 44 35.17 35.41 -19.85
C SER A 44 34.10 34.33 -19.62
N ALA A 45 34.33 33.37 -18.72
CA ALA A 45 33.32 32.40 -18.31
C ALA A 45 32.32 33.06 -17.35
N GLY A 46 31.34 33.78 -17.89
CA GLY A 46 30.27 34.37 -17.10
C GLY A 46 29.63 33.35 -16.18
N ASN A 47 29.63 33.61 -14.87
CA ASN A 47 28.69 33.16 -13.82
C ASN A 47 28.19 31.68 -13.83
N ASN A 48 28.81 30.76 -14.55
CA ASN A 48 28.39 29.36 -14.58
C ASN A 48 28.92 28.68 -13.31
N LYS A 49 28.05 28.61 -12.30
CA LYS A 49 28.27 27.92 -11.02
C LYS A 49 28.34 26.39 -11.14
N LEU A 50 28.15 25.85 -12.34
CA LEU A 50 28.23 24.42 -12.63
C LEU A 50 29.61 24.04 -13.17
N HIS A 51 30.17 22.96 -12.63
CA HIS A 51 31.54 22.52 -12.86
C HIS A 51 31.58 21.18 -13.62
N THR A 52 32.74 20.90 -14.22
CA THR A 52 33.04 19.65 -14.91
C THR A 52 33.62 18.61 -13.95
N PHE A 53 33.48 17.34 -14.32
CA PHE A 53 34.03 16.20 -13.57
C PHE A 53 35.54 16.34 -13.32
N GLU A 54 36.30 16.75 -14.33
CA GLU A 54 37.76 16.93 -14.27
C GLU A 54 38.15 18.00 -13.25
N ARG A 55 37.41 19.13 -13.22
CA ARG A 55 37.65 20.22 -12.29
C ARG A 55 37.36 19.82 -10.84
N LEU A 56 36.28 19.07 -10.60
CA LEU A 56 35.97 18.52 -9.28
C LEU A 56 37.13 17.65 -8.74
N HIS A 57 37.72 16.84 -9.60
CA HIS A 57 38.84 15.97 -9.24
C HIS A 57 40.12 16.76 -8.98
N ALA A 58 40.42 17.75 -9.83
CA ALA A 58 41.57 18.63 -9.67
C ALA A 58 41.52 19.44 -8.36
N GLU A 59 40.32 19.89 -7.95
CA GLU A 59 40.11 20.69 -6.74
C GLU A 59 39.92 19.85 -5.46
N GLY A 60 40.02 18.51 -5.56
CA GLY A 60 39.96 17.61 -4.39
C GLY A 60 38.55 17.24 -3.92
N PHE A 61 37.53 17.49 -4.73
CA PHE A 61 36.12 17.21 -4.46
C PHE A 61 35.61 15.92 -5.14
N ALA A 62 36.49 14.97 -5.44
CA ALA A 62 36.17 13.70 -6.10
C ALA A 62 35.05 12.90 -5.39
N TYR A 63 34.85 13.08 -4.08
CA TYR A 63 33.79 12.42 -3.34
C TYR A 63 32.36 12.85 -3.74
N LEU A 64 32.20 13.97 -4.45
CA LEU A 64 30.93 14.45 -5.00
C LEU A 64 30.60 13.85 -6.38
N ALA A 65 31.52 13.08 -6.97
CA ALA A 65 31.40 12.53 -8.32
C ALA A 65 31.82 11.05 -8.34
N ASP A 66 30.87 10.15 -8.06
CA ASP A 66 31.09 8.70 -8.05
C ASP A 66 31.03 8.04 -9.44
N ASN A 67 30.43 8.73 -10.42
CA ASN A 67 30.21 8.25 -11.78
C ASN A 67 31.09 9.00 -12.80
N SER A 68 32.12 8.32 -13.33
CA SER A 68 33.06 8.90 -14.30
C SER A 68 32.48 9.16 -15.70
N TYR A 69 31.28 8.65 -15.98
CA TYR A 69 30.62 8.86 -17.27
C TYR A 69 29.82 10.17 -17.32
N ILE A 70 29.53 10.76 -16.15
CA ILE A 70 28.88 12.07 -16.02
C ILE A 70 29.96 13.14 -16.04
N ARG A 71 29.92 14.05 -17.02
CA ARG A 71 31.05 14.95 -17.32
C ARG A 71 30.84 16.39 -16.86
N SER A 72 29.60 16.81 -16.68
CA SER A 72 29.23 18.19 -16.37
C SER A 72 28.00 18.29 -15.47
N GLY A 73 27.66 19.51 -15.06
CA GLY A 73 26.47 19.79 -14.26
C GLY A 73 26.65 19.66 -12.75
N TYR A 74 27.90 19.58 -12.26
CA TYR A 74 28.19 19.46 -10.82
C TYR A 74 28.10 20.81 -10.11
N ARG A 75 27.42 20.84 -8.95
CA ARG A 75 27.37 22.02 -8.08
C ARG A 75 28.56 22.02 -7.11
N LEU A 76 29.31 23.13 -7.05
CA LEU A 76 30.45 23.28 -6.15
C LEU A 76 30.36 24.57 -5.34
N HIS A 77 30.70 24.51 -4.05
CA HIS A 77 30.67 25.65 -3.12
C HIS A 77 29.28 26.29 -2.91
N TYR A 78 28.19 25.54 -3.13
CA TYR A 78 26.84 26.04 -2.87
C TYR A 78 26.59 26.13 -1.36
N SER A 79 26.16 27.30 -0.89
CA SER A 79 25.55 27.47 0.42
C SER A 79 24.19 26.76 0.48
N ALA A 80 23.63 26.59 1.69
CA ALA A 80 22.30 25.99 1.86
C ALA A 80 21.22 26.75 1.06
N LYS A 81 21.27 28.08 1.04
CA LYS A 81 20.36 28.92 0.26
C LYS A 81 20.47 28.65 -1.24
N GLU A 82 21.70 28.53 -1.74
CA GLU A 82 21.94 28.23 -3.16
C GLU A 82 21.51 26.81 -3.52
N CYS A 83 21.66 25.84 -2.61
CA CYS A 83 21.10 24.50 -2.80
C CYS A 83 19.57 24.58 -2.98
N PHE A 84 18.85 25.30 -2.12
CA PHE A 84 17.41 25.48 -2.29
C PHE A 84 17.04 26.17 -3.61
N LEU A 85 17.78 27.22 -3.99
CA LEU A 85 17.56 27.90 -5.28
C LEU A 85 17.87 27.00 -6.49
N SER A 86 18.79 26.03 -6.33
CA SER A 86 19.15 25.08 -7.38
C SER A 86 18.04 24.10 -7.76
N LEU A 87 16.93 24.04 -7.00
CA LEU A 87 15.71 23.34 -7.43
C LEU A 87 15.18 23.84 -8.79
N PHE A 88 15.47 25.11 -9.11
CA PHE A 88 15.09 25.77 -10.35
C PHE A 88 16.26 25.93 -11.33
N GLU A 89 17.40 25.29 -11.07
CA GLU A 89 18.58 25.24 -11.93
C GLU A 89 18.76 23.82 -12.49
N LEU A 90 19.13 23.70 -13.76
CA LEU A 90 19.41 22.39 -14.36
C LEU A 90 20.82 21.94 -14.03
N HIS A 91 20.94 20.78 -13.38
CA HIS A 91 22.18 20.20 -12.92
C HIS A 91 22.08 18.67 -12.92
N ASN A 92 23.19 17.96 -12.69
CA ASN A 92 23.24 16.51 -12.79
C ASN A 92 22.33 15.75 -11.79
N GLU A 93 21.98 16.40 -10.68
CA GLU A 93 21.07 15.86 -9.66
C GLU A 93 19.61 16.27 -9.84
N THR A 94 19.23 17.01 -10.90
CA THR A 94 17.91 17.66 -10.97
C THR A 94 16.80 16.62 -10.93
N LEU A 95 16.88 15.60 -11.79
CA LEU A 95 15.86 14.55 -11.81
C LEU A 95 15.89 13.72 -10.52
N ASN A 96 17.08 13.49 -9.91
CA ASN A 96 17.18 12.78 -8.62
C ASN A 96 16.38 13.48 -7.51
N VAL A 97 16.53 14.80 -7.40
CA VAL A 97 15.80 15.61 -6.39
C VAL A 97 14.30 15.63 -6.71
N TRP A 98 13.93 15.94 -7.96
CA TRP A 98 12.53 16.11 -8.34
C TRP A 98 11.73 14.82 -8.29
N THR A 99 12.27 13.67 -8.72
CA THR A 99 11.54 12.39 -8.66
C THR A 99 11.18 12.01 -7.24
N HIS A 100 12.09 12.22 -6.29
CA HIS A 100 11.87 11.91 -4.87
C HIS A 100 11.01 12.96 -4.17
N MET A 101 11.18 14.24 -4.47
CA MET A 101 10.36 15.30 -3.91
C MET A 101 8.89 15.16 -4.35
N VAL A 102 8.65 14.92 -5.65
CA VAL A 102 7.31 14.65 -6.19
C VAL A 102 6.75 13.36 -5.63
N GLY A 103 7.54 12.28 -5.56
CA GLY A 103 7.11 11.01 -4.96
C GLY A 103 6.69 11.17 -3.50
N SER A 104 7.50 11.87 -2.69
CA SER A 104 7.18 12.18 -1.29
C SER A 104 5.88 12.96 -1.16
N PHE A 105 5.69 13.98 -2.01
CA PHE A 105 4.46 14.76 -2.04
C PHE A 105 3.24 13.90 -2.42
N ILE A 106 3.35 13.02 -3.42
CA ILE A 106 2.28 12.09 -3.80
C ILE A 106 1.89 11.22 -2.61
N PHE A 107 2.85 10.57 -1.95
CA PHE A 107 2.56 9.72 -0.78
C PHE A 107 1.99 10.50 0.40
N LEU A 108 2.45 11.74 0.63
CA LEU A 108 1.89 12.61 1.67
C LEU A 108 0.43 12.98 1.37
N MET A 109 0.11 13.31 0.11
CA MET A 109 -1.26 13.63 -0.30
C MET A 109 -2.16 12.39 -0.27
N LEU A 110 -1.67 11.22 -0.70
CA LEU A 110 -2.41 9.95 -0.59
C LEU A 110 -2.68 9.60 0.88
N MET A 111 -1.69 9.79 1.75
CA MET A 111 -1.82 9.57 3.18
C MET A 111 -2.84 10.53 3.80
N LEU A 112 -2.79 11.82 3.46
CA LEU A 112 -3.76 12.80 3.93
C LEU A 112 -5.16 12.50 3.41
N TYR A 113 -5.28 12.17 2.12
CA TYR A 113 -6.55 11.78 1.50
C TYR A 113 -7.16 10.57 2.21
N LEU A 114 -6.37 9.52 2.46
CA LEU A 114 -6.85 8.33 3.17
C LEU A 114 -7.16 8.62 4.64
N ALA A 115 -6.40 9.50 5.31
CA ALA A 115 -6.67 9.90 6.69
C ALA A 115 -7.99 10.68 6.78
N LEU A 116 -8.21 11.66 5.89
CA LEU A 116 -9.43 12.48 5.87
C LEU A 116 -10.65 11.66 5.44
N SER A 117 -10.49 10.76 4.46
CA SER A 117 -11.54 9.83 4.04
C SER A 117 -11.80 8.75 5.11
N GLY A 118 -10.76 8.36 5.84
CA GLY A 118 -10.83 7.43 6.96
C GLY A 118 -11.55 8.00 8.18
N HIS A 119 -11.61 9.32 8.39
CA HIS A 119 -12.47 9.91 9.43
C HIS A 119 -13.97 9.81 9.10
N ALA A 120 -14.33 9.49 7.86
CA ALA A 120 -15.69 9.07 7.51
C ALA A 120 -15.94 7.57 7.80
N LEU A 121 -14.91 6.79 8.16
CA LEU A 121 -14.97 5.32 8.29
C LEU A 121 -14.23 4.72 9.51
N ALA A 122 -13.58 5.50 10.38
CA ALA A 122 -12.89 5.02 11.59
C ALA A 122 -13.71 5.34 12.85
N PRO A 123 -13.76 4.40 13.82
CA PRO A 123 -14.59 4.53 15.02
C PRO A 123 -14.06 5.64 15.93
N ALA A 124 -15.01 6.34 16.56
CA ALA A 124 -14.77 7.32 17.61
C ALA A 124 -13.95 6.72 18.76
N ALA A 125 -12.64 6.92 18.71
CA ALA A 125 -11.77 6.85 19.88
C ALA A 125 -11.26 8.27 20.11
N ASP A 126 -11.58 8.80 21.29
CA ASP A 126 -11.26 10.14 21.82
C ASP A 126 -12.12 11.33 21.36
N THR A 127 -13.45 11.21 21.49
CA THR A 127 -14.39 12.34 21.36
C THR A 127 -14.69 13.07 22.68
N ALA A 128 -13.80 13.07 23.68
CA ALA A 128 -13.98 13.97 24.83
C ALA A 128 -13.81 15.46 24.44
N ALA A 129 -13.00 15.75 23.41
CA ALA A 129 -12.80 17.10 22.89
C ALA A 129 -13.75 17.48 21.74
N LEU A 130 -14.45 16.50 21.13
CA LEU A 130 -15.39 16.71 20.00
C LEU A 130 -16.86 16.36 20.33
N ALA A 131 -17.18 16.03 21.59
CA ALA A 131 -18.55 15.69 22.02
C ALA A 131 -19.60 16.80 21.76
N GLY A 132 -19.17 18.04 21.48
CA GLY A 132 -20.05 19.11 21.03
C GLY A 132 -20.51 19.00 19.57
N LEU A 133 -19.85 18.19 18.74
CA LEU A 133 -20.12 18.04 17.30
C LEU A 133 -20.65 16.65 16.91
N THR A 134 -20.59 15.66 17.81
CA THR A 134 -21.01 14.27 17.56
C THR A 134 -22.27 13.85 18.30
N THR A 135 -23.05 14.78 18.86
CA THR A 135 -24.46 14.49 19.12
C THR A 135 -25.13 14.29 17.77
N PRO A 136 -25.91 13.22 17.53
CA PRO A 136 -26.76 13.17 16.34
C PRO A 136 -27.56 14.46 16.38
N GLN A 137 -27.33 15.31 15.39
CA GLN A 137 -27.99 16.60 15.36
C GLN A 137 -29.49 16.36 15.58
N PRO A 138 -30.17 17.09 16.48
CA PRO A 138 -31.52 16.75 16.95
C PRO A 138 -32.56 16.53 15.83
N TRP A 139 -32.29 17.05 14.63
CA TRP A 139 -33.10 16.89 13.43
C TRP A 139 -32.97 15.53 12.72
N CYS A 140 -31.88 14.76 12.92
CA CYS A 140 -31.72 13.40 12.38
C CYS A 140 -32.47 12.34 13.21
N ALA A 141 -32.87 12.62 14.45
CA ALA A 141 -33.50 11.64 15.35
C ALA A 141 -34.88 11.17 14.84
N ASN A 142 -35.12 9.85 14.86
CA ASN A 142 -36.32 9.18 14.34
C ASN A 142 -37.65 9.57 15.02
N GLY A 143 -37.60 10.35 16.10
CA GLY A 143 -38.80 10.85 16.80
C GLY A 143 -39.36 12.18 16.29
N GLN A 144 -38.69 12.87 15.36
CA GLN A 144 -39.20 14.13 14.81
C GLN A 144 -40.09 13.89 13.58
N LEU A 145 -41.36 14.30 13.69
CA LEU A 145 -42.30 14.32 12.58
C LEU A 145 -41.84 15.31 11.49
N TRP A 146 -42.13 15.01 10.23
CA TRP A 146 -41.84 15.87 9.06
C TRP A 146 -42.59 17.20 9.12
N MET A 147 -43.72 17.21 9.82
CA MET A 147 -44.54 18.37 10.12
C MET A 147 -45.04 18.29 11.55
N GLN A 148 -44.99 19.40 12.27
CA GLN A 148 -45.53 19.51 13.62
C GLN A 148 -46.33 20.81 13.72
N GLY A 149 -47.61 20.71 14.12
CA GLY A 149 -48.50 21.87 14.22
C GLY A 149 -48.74 22.62 12.89
N GLY A 150 -48.76 21.89 11.76
CA GLY A 150 -48.99 22.49 10.43
C GLY A 150 -47.79 23.25 9.84
N ARG A 151 -46.60 23.15 10.44
CA ARG A 151 -45.35 23.72 9.92
C ARG A 151 -44.34 22.61 9.62
N HIS A 152 -43.60 22.78 8.53
CA HIS A 152 -42.50 21.87 8.16
C HIS A 152 -41.39 21.91 9.20
N THR A 153 -40.87 20.73 9.56
CA THR A 153 -39.71 20.64 10.45
C THR A 153 -38.41 20.75 9.64
N PRO A 154 -37.29 21.17 10.27
CA PRO A 154 -35.99 21.27 9.61
C PRO A 154 -35.55 19.98 8.91
N ARG A 155 -36.02 18.81 9.41
CA ARG A 155 -35.82 17.50 8.79
C ARG A 155 -36.30 17.47 7.33
N MET A 156 -37.44 18.09 7.01
CA MET A 156 -37.96 18.11 5.64
C MET A 156 -37.15 19.02 4.70
N LEU A 157 -36.60 20.12 5.21
CA LEU A 157 -35.83 21.09 4.42
C LEU A 157 -34.39 20.62 4.15
N LEU A 158 -33.81 19.85 5.07
CA LEU A 158 -32.40 19.42 5.00
C LEU A 158 -32.23 18.00 4.44
N ALA A 159 -33.27 17.15 4.50
CA ALA A 159 -33.23 15.79 3.97
C ALA A 159 -33.01 15.71 2.45
N THR A 160 -33.38 16.75 1.68
CA THR A 160 -33.25 16.74 0.22
C THR A 160 -31.92 17.27 -0.30
N GLY A 161 -31.11 17.92 0.55
CA GLY A 161 -29.87 18.59 0.14
C GLY A 161 -28.60 18.07 0.81
N VAL A 162 -28.72 17.38 1.96
CA VAL A 162 -27.57 17.07 2.82
C VAL A 162 -27.68 15.67 3.44
N THR A 163 -28.05 14.67 2.64
CA THR A 163 -28.16 13.26 3.05
C THR A 163 -26.85 12.68 3.60
N GLU A 164 -25.69 13.23 3.24
CA GLU A 164 -24.38 12.71 3.67
C GLU A 164 -24.00 13.06 5.11
N LEU A 165 -24.73 13.97 5.78
CA LEU A 165 -24.41 14.44 7.15
C LEU A 165 -25.19 13.76 8.27
N CYS A 166 -26.19 12.93 7.97
CA CYS A 166 -26.74 12.01 8.98
C CYS A 166 -25.99 10.67 8.84
N PRO A 167 -25.02 10.36 9.74
CA PRO A 167 -24.44 9.04 9.76
C PRO A 167 -25.55 8.00 10.03
N PRO A 168 -25.52 6.82 9.37
CA PRO A 168 -26.48 5.77 9.65
C PRO A 168 -26.48 5.49 11.17
N PRO A 169 -27.65 5.39 11.82
CA PRO A 169 -27.73 5.13 13.24
C PRO A 169 -27.17 3.73 13.47
N THR A 170 -25.91 3.66 13.88
CA THR A 170 -25.17 2.45 14.24
C THR A 170 -25.20 1.35 13.17
N GLY A 171 -24.21 1.33 12.28
CA GLY A 171 -24.00 0.14 11.45
C GLY A 171 -22.96 0.35 10.37
N ARG A 172 -21.85 -0.36 10.49
CA ARG A 172 -20.80 -0.46 9.48
C ARG A 172 -21.44 -0.95 8.16
N VAL A 173 -21.05 -0.34 7.04
CA VAL A 173 -21.47 -0.77 5.70
C VAL A 173 -20.87 -2.14 5.44
N ALA A 174 -21.72 -3.14 5.27
CA ALA A 174 -21.29 -4.50 4.99
C ALA A 174 -20.70 -4.61 3.58
N PRO A 175 -19.75 -5.53 3.32
CA PRO A 175 -19.05 -5.57 2.04
C PRO A 175 -19.99 -6.00 0.90
N ALA A 176 -19.92 -5.32 -0.26
CA ALA A 176 -20.82 -5.50 -1.40
C ALA A 176 -20.95 -6.97 -1.87
N LYS A 177 -19.88 -7.74 -1.73
CA LYS A 177 -19.81 -9.16 -2.08
C LYS A 177 -20.77 -10.04 -1.28
N TYR A 178 -21.04 -9.71 -0.01
CA TYR A 178 -22.01 -10.46 0.81
C TYR A 178 -23.43 -10.28 0.30
N TYR A 179 -23.77 -9.08 -0.17
CA TYR A 179 -25.07 -8.79 -0.76
C TYR A 179 -25.24 -9.46 -2.14
N GLU A 180 -24.18 -9.53 -2.94
CA GLU A 180 -24.16 -10.24 -4.22
C GLU A 180 -24.30 -11.77 -4.05
N VAL A 181 -23.57 -12.36 -3.10
CA VAL A 181 -23.70 -13.80 -2.81
C VAL A 181 -25.09 -14.10 -2.27
N ALA A 182 -25.62 -13.27 -1.36
CA ALA A 182 -26.97 -13.44 -0.83
C ALA A 182 -28.03 -13.28 -1.93
N SER A 183 -27.91 -12.32 -2.84
CA SER A 183 -28.86 -12.13 -3.94
C SER A 183 -28.87 -13.34 -4.89
N VAL A 184 -27.71 -13.88 -5.24
CA VAL A 184 -27.61 -15.11 -6.06
C VAL A 184 -28.27 -16.30 -5.37
N ILE A 185 -28.07 -16.46 -4.05
CA ILE A 185 -28.72 -17.53 -3.26
C ILE A 185 -30.24 -17.34 -3.25
N PHE A 186 -30.72 -16.11 -3.08
CA PHE A 186 -32.16 -15.82 -3.08
C PHE A 186 -32.78 -16.04 -4.46
N ASP A 187 -32.12 -15.60 -5.54
CA ASP A 187 -32.57 -15.86 -6.91
C ASP A 187 -32.62 -17.36 -7.20
N HIS A 188 -31.59 -18.12 -6.83
CA HIS A 188 -31.61 -19.57 -6.99
C HIS A 188 -32.74 -20.23 -6.19
N SER A 189 -33.00 -19.74 -4.98
CA SER A 189 -34.11 -20.23 -4.13
C SER A 189 -35.48 -19.89 -4.75
N LEU A 190 -35.63 -18.70 -5.35
CA LEU A 190 -36.85 -18.29 -6.06
C LEU A 190 -37.16 -19.18 -7.26
N HIS A 191 -36.13 -19.62 -8.00
CA HIS A 191 -36.27 -20.52 -9.14
C HIS A 191 -36.59 -21.97 -8.75
N ARG A 192 -36.43 -22.35 -7.48
CA ARG A 192 -36.80 -23.67 -6.94
C ARG A 192 -38.23 -23.73 -6.37
N LEU A 193 -38.82 -22.58 -6.07
CA LEU A 193 -40.24 -22.47 -5.67
C LEU A 193 -41.30 -22.93 -6.71
N PRO A 194 -41.05 -23.05 -8.04
CA PRO A 194 -42.05 -23.53 -9.01
C PRO A 194 -42.59 -24.95 -8.78
N SER A 195 -42.06 -25.70 -7.82
CA SER A 195 -42.65 -26.97 -7.35
C SER A 195 -43.98 -26.79 -6.59
N LEU A 196 -44.38 -25.54 -6.32
CA LEU A 196 -45.65 -25.09 -5.72
C LEU A 196 -46.89 -25.82 -6.27
N GLU A 197 -47.00 -25.98 -7.59
CA GLU A 197 -48.18 -26.62 -8.21
C GLU A 197 -48.26 -28.12 -7.91
N ARG A 198 -47.11 -28.81 -7.87
CA ARG A 198 -47.06 -30.25 -7.55
C ARG A 198 -47.31 -30.51 -6.09
N PHE A 199 -46.80 -29.65 -5.21
CA PHE A 199 -46.99 -29.80 -3.78
C PHE A 199 -48.42 -29.46 -3.35
N HIS A 200 -49.01 -28.39 -3.90
CA HIS A 200 -50.41 -28.06 -3.66
C HIS A 200 -51.34 -29.22 -4.05
N ALA A 201 -51.12 -29.81 -5.24
CA ALA A 201 -51.88 -30.98 -5.67
C ALA A 201 -51.70 -32.21 -4.74
N LEU A 202 -50.49 -32.46 -4.23
CA LEU A 202 -50.20 -33.57 -3.31
C LEU A 202 -50.79 -33.35 -1.91
N VAL A 203 -50.80 -32.11 -1.41
CA VAL A 203 -51.35 -31.74 -0.08
C VAL A 203 -52.88 -31.71 -0.12
N GLU A 204 -53.47 -31.18 -1.19
CA GLU A 204 -54.91 -31.15 -1.42
C GLU A 204 -55.50 -32.57 -1.47
N GLN A 205 -54.76 -33.52 -2.04
CA GLN A 205 -55.16 -34.93 -2.12
C GLN A 205 -55.13 -35.66 -0.76
N ASN A 206 -54.22 -35.26 0.14
CA ASN A 206 -53.90 -36.03 1.36
C ASN A 206 -54.41 -35.39 2.67
N VAL A 207 -54.60 -34.06 2.73
CA VAL A 207 -54.82 -33.34 4.02
C VAL A 207 -55.86 -32.21 3.88
N GLY A 208 -56.96 -32.45 3.17
CA GLY A 208 -58.00 -31.45 2.84
C GLY A 208 -58.27 -30.39 3.92
N GLY A 209 -58.12 -29.10 3.54
CA GLY A 209 -58.21 -27.93 4.42
C GLY A 209 -56.85 -27.30 4.78
N PHE A 210 -55.75 -28.07 4.72
CA PHE A 210 -54.39 -27.57 4.99
C PHE A 210 -53.72 -26.91 3.76
N SER A 211 -54.12 -27.30 2.55
CA SER A 211 -53.53 -26.81 1.29
C SER A 211 -53.56 -25.29 1.14
N ASP A 212 -54.67 -24.66 1.52
CA ASP A 212 -54.87 -23.21 1.40
C ASP A 212 -53.92 -22.42 2.30
N SER A 213 -53.63 -22.93 3.50
CA SER A 213 -52.71 -22.31 4.44
C SER A 213 -51.26 -22.40 3.96
N VAL A 214 -50.87 -23.52 3.35
CA VAL A 214 -49.51 -23.70 2.82
C VAL A 214 -49.29 -22.89 1.55
N GLY A 215 -50.27 -22.89 0.64
CA GLY A 215 -50.24 -22.05 -0.55
C GLY A 215 -50.06 -20.58 -0.19
N ALA A 216 -50.78 -20.10 0.84
CA ALA A 216 -50.65 -18.72 1.32
C ALA A 216 -49.27 -18.40 1.93
N GLN A 217 -48.71 -19.29 2.75
CA GLN A 217 -47.37 -19.10 3.35
C GLN A 217 -46.27 -19.08 2.28
N MET A 218 -46.38 -19.95 1.28
CA MET A 218 -45.39 -20.03 0.20
C MET A 218 -45.47 -18.86 -0.78
N GLU A 219 -46.66 -18.38 -1.12
CA GLU A 219 -46.81 -17.20 -1.98
C GLU A 219 -46.28 -15.93 -1.31
N LEU A 220 -46.47 -15.84 0.00
CA LEU A 220 -45.93 -14.75 0.81
C LEU A 220 -44.41 -14.82 0.90
N LEU A 221 -43.84 -16.01 1.10
CA LEU A 221 -42.39 -16.25 1.03
C LEU A 221 -41.82 -15.84 -0.33
N ARG A 222 -42.47 -16.25 -1.42
CA ARG A 222 -42.08 -15.90 -2.80
C ARG A 222 -42.06 -14.39 -3.02
N THR A 223 -43.11 -13.70 -2.58
CA THR A 223 -43.25 -12.25 -2.74
C THR A 223 -42.17 -11.49 -1.99
N GLU A 224 -41.89 -11.87 -0.75
CA GLU A 224 -40.87 -11.19 0.06
C GLU A 224 -39.44 -11.50 -0.35
N LEU A 225 -39.17 -12.77 -0.68
CA LEU A 225 -37.87 -13.18 -1.20
C LEU A 225 -37.58 -12.48 -2.54
N GLY A 226 -38.59 -12.34 -3.40
CA GLY A 226 -38.50 -11.58 -4.65
C GLY A 226 -38.24 -10.09 -4.43
N ALA A 227 -38.95 -9.48 -3.47
CA ALA A 227 -38.74 -8.09 -3.10
C ALA A 227 -37.34 -7.84 -2.49
N LEU A 228 -36.82 -8.79 -1.69
CA LEU A 228 -35.49 -8.70 -1.11
C LEU A 228 -34.41 -8.88 -2.19
N SER A 229 -34.55 -9.90 -3.04
CA SER A 229 -33.59 -10.18 -4.11
C SER A 229 -33.49 -9.01 -5.11
N ALA A 230 -34.63 -8.47 -5.56
CA ALA A 230 -34.66 -7.33 -6.48
C ALA A 230 -33.96 -6.08 -5.91
N ARG A 231 -34.08 -5.85 -4.60
CA ARG A 231 -33.43 -4.72 -3.91
C ARG A 231 -31.93 -4.94 -3.71
N LEU A 232 -31.51 -6.19 -3.49
CA LEU A 232 -30.09 -6.54 -3.38
C LEU A 232 -29.38 -6.58 -4.74
N GLY A 233 -30.07 -7.00 -5.80
CA GLY A 233 -29.51 -7.11 -7.15
C GLY A 233 -29.46 -5.79 -7.94
N GLY A 234 -30.28 -4.79 -7.57
CA GLY A 234 -30.39 -3.54 -8.32
C GLY A 234 -29.31 -2.51 -7.98
N HIS A 235 -29.11 -2.19 -6.68
CA HIS A 235 -28.16 -1.18 -6.22
C HIS A 235 -27.74 -1.46 -4.77
N VAL A 236 -26.44 -1.74 -4.54
CA VAL A 236 -25.85 -1.94 -3.18
C VAL A 236 -26.17 -0.79 -2.22
N ARG A 237 -26.47 0.41 -2.74
CA ARG A 237 -26.90 1.59 -1.97
C ARG A 237 -28.20 1.37 -1.16
N ASP A 238 -29.11 0.51 -1.61
CA ASP A 238 -30.40 0.27 -0.93
C ASP A 238 -30.34 -0.87 0.10
N ALA A 239 -29.21 -1.60 0.15
CA ALA A 239 -29.00 -2.73 1.05
C ALA A 239 -29.03 -2.35 2.54
N HIS A 240 -28.82 -1.06 2.85
CA HIS A 240 -28.88 -0.49 4.19
C HIS A 240 -30.19 0.23 4.51
N SER A 241 -31.18 0.20 3.61
CA SER A 241 -32.49 0.81 3.88
C SER A 241 -33.19 0.09 5.05
N GLU A 242 -33.92 0.85 5.88
CA GLU A 242 -34.75 0.26 6.94
C GLU A 242 -35.73 -0.79 6.38
N GLN A 243 -36.10 -0.65 5.11
CA GLN A 243 -36.93 -1.60 4.36
C GLN A 243 -36.24 -2.96 4.15
N VAL A 244 -34.94 -3.00 3.82
CA VAL A 244 -34.19 -4.27 3.72
C VAL A 244 -34.08 -4.93 5.09
N ARG A 245 -33.88 -4.14 6.16
CA ARG A 245 -33.83 -4.66 7.53
C ARG A 245 -35.18 -5.25 7.97
N SER A 246 -36.30 -4.57 7.67
CA SER A 246 -37.64 -5.10 7.98
C SER A 246 -37.93 -6.37 7.18
N LEU A 247 -37.58 -6.39 5.90
CA LEU A 247 -37.81 -7.53 5.02
C LEU A 247 -36.97 -8.75 5.45
N LYS A 248 -35.72 -8.52 5.89
CA LYS A 248 -34.86 -9.55 6.48
C LYS A 248 -35.51 -10.18 7.73
N MET A 249 -35.97 -9.36 8.68
CA MET A 249 -36.62 -9.85 9.91
C MET A 249 -37.93 -10.59 9.61
N GLN A 250 -38.72 -10.11 8.65
CA GLN A 250 -39.95 -10.78 8.21
C GLN A 250 -39.64 -12.14 7.56
N LEU A 251 -38.63 -12.19 6.70
CA LEU A 251 -38.24 -13.42 6.02
C LEU A 251 -37.67 -14.47 6.98
N ASP A 252 -36.87 -14.04 7.96
CA ASP A 252 -36.32 -14.92 9.00
C ASP A 252 -37.42 -15.58 9.84
N GLN A 253 -38.39 -14.77 10.31
CA GLN A 253 -39.57 -15.27 11.03
C GLN A 253 -40.43 -16.21 10.17
N ARG A 254 -40.56 -15.93 8.87
CA ARG A 254 -41.34 -16.78 7.95
C ARG A 254 -40.65 -18.11 7.68
N VAL A 255 -39.35 -18.12 7.45
CA VAL A 255 -38.59 -19.35 7.23
C VAL A 255 -38.62 -20.22 8.49
N GLU A 256 -38.55 -19.63 9.67
CA GLU A 256 -38.70 -20.35 10.94
C GLU A 256 -40.10 -20.93 11.12
N SER A 257 -41.16 -20.14 10.88
CA SER A 257 -42.54 -20.62 10.91
C SER A 257 -42.81 -21.73 9.89
N LEU A 258 -42.27 -21.60 8.68
CA LEU A 258 -42.39 -22.63 7.64
C LEU A 258 -41.66 -23.91 8.04
N SER A 259 -40.46 -23.80 8.61
CA SER A 259 -39.69 -24.97 9.07
C SER A 259 -40.41 -25.74 10.18
N MET A 260 -40.97 -25.03 11.17
CA MET A 260 -41.78 -25.65 12.24
C MET A 260 -43.03 -26.32 11.67
N PHE A 261 -43.69 -25.67 10.72
CA PHE A 261 -44.86 -26.21 10.06
C PHE A 261 -44.54 -27.48 9.24
N LEU A 262 -43.46 -27.47 8.46
CA LEU A 262 -43.02 -28.64 7.68
C LEU A 262 -42.66 -29.83 8.58
N GLN A 263 -42.11 -29.57 9.78
CA GLN A 263 -41.85 -30.61 10.78
C GLN A 263 -43.14 -31.21 11.36
N ASP A 264 -44.15 -30.39 11.62
CA ASP A 264 -45.47 -30.88 12.08
C ASP A 264 -46.14 -31.75 11.00
N VAL A 265 -46.14 -31.31 9.74
CA VAL A 265 -46.67 -32.09 8.61
C VAL A 265 -45.90 -33.39 8.43
N ALA A 266 -44.56 -33.36 8.50
CA ALA A 266 -43.73 -34.57 8.41
C ALA A 266 -44.02 -35.59 9.52
N SER A 267 -44.51 -35.14 10.69
CA SER A 267 -44.88 -36.02 11.80
C SER A 267 -46.27 -36.67 11.63
N GLN A 268 -47.16 -36.02 10.87
CA GLN A 268 -48.53 -36.47 10.64
C GLN A 268 -48.67 -37.33 9.38
N VAL A 269 -47.82 -37.08 8.37
CA VAL A 269 -47.80 -37.84 7.12
C VAL A 269 -47.03 -39.14 7.35
N GLY A 270 -47.70 -40.29 7.19
CA GLY A 270 -47.07 -41.62 7.18
C GLY A 270 -46.13 -41.83 5.98
N ALA A 271 -45.79 -43.08 5.66
CA ALA A 271 -44.79 -43.46 4.63
C ALA A 271 -45.17 -43.16 3.16
N ASP A 272 -45.81 -42.02 2.87
CA ASP A 272 -46.15 -41.59 1.50
C ASP A 272 -44.93 -40.93 0.84
N LEU A 273 -44.31 -41.65 -0.09
CA LEU A 273 -43.04 -41.30 -0.71
C LEU A 273 -43.08 -39.95 -1.48
N PRO A 274 -44.11 -39.61 -2.27
CA PRO A 274 -44.20 -38.32 -2.97
C PRO A 274 -44.30 -37.12 -2.04
N MET A 275 -45.04 -37.25 -0.93
CA MET A 275 -45.15 -36.18 0.07
C MET A 275 -43.82 -35.96 0.79
N LYS A 276 -43.10 -37.05 1.11
CA LYS A 276 -41.76 -36.97 1.70
C LYS A 276 -40.77 -36.23 0.81
N TYR A 277 -40.73 -36.53 -0.49
CA TYR A 277 -39.87 -35.82 -1.45
C TYR A 277 -40.21 -34.33 -1.53
N ALA A 278 -41.49 -33.97 -1.51
CA ALA A 278 -41.87 -32.57 -1.58
C ALA A 278 -41.54 -31.80 -0.28
N LEU A 279 -41.67 -32.43 0.89
CA LEU A 279 -41.22 -31.88 2.16
C LEU A 279 -39.70 -31.70 2.21
N GLU A 280 -38.93 -32.65 1.66
CA GLU A 280 -37.46 -32.54 1.56
C GLU A 280 -37.02 -31.38 0.67
N GLU A 281 -37.66 -31.18 -0.49
CA GLU A 281 -37.39 -30.03 -1.37
C GLU A 281 -37.72 -28.68 -0.70
N LEU A 282 -38.83 -28.60 0.04
CA LEU A 282 -39.24 -27.38 0.76
C LEU A 282 -38.30 -27.06 1.92
N ASN A 283 -37.88 -28.07 2.68
CA ASN A 283 -36.84 -27.90 3.70
C ASN A 283 -35.53 -27.41 3.06
N GLY A 284 -35.15 -27.95 1.90
CA GLY A 284 -33.98 -27.48 1.15
C GLY A 284 -34.06 -26.01 0.72
N VAL A 285 -35.26 -25.52 0.33
CA VAL A 285 -35.48 -24.10 0.03
C VAL A 285 -35.42 -23.24 1.30
N ALA A 286 -36.07 -23.68 2.39
CA ALA A 286 -36.03 -22.98 3.68
C ALA A 286 -34.60 -22.85 4.22
N ASP A 287 -33.81 -23.91 4.14
CA ASP A 287 -32.40 -23.91 4.53
C ASP A 287 -31.55 -23.02 3.63
N SER A 288 -31.80 -23.01 2.32
CA SER A 288 -31.11 -22.12 1.36
C SER A 288 -31.39 -20.64 1.67
N VAL A 289 -32.65 -20.28 1.96
CA VAL A 289 -33.02 -18.91 2.36
C VAL A 289 -32.41 -18.56 3.72
N ARG A 290 -32.42 -19.47 4.70
CA ARG A 290 -31.75 -19.30 6.00
C ARG A 290 -30.25 -19.06 5.83
N ASN A 291 -29.58 -19.79 4.94
CA ASN A 291 -28.17 -19.59 4.64
C ASN A 291 -27.90 -18.22 4.02
N GLY A 292 -28.74 -17.76 3.08
CA GLY A 292 -28.66 -16.41 2.52
C GLY A 292 -28.87 -15.31 3.57
N LEU A 293 -29.84 -15.50 4.47
CA LEU A 293 -30.10 -14.59 5.61
C LEU A 293 -28.93 -14.58 6.61
N HIS A 294 -28.32 -15.73 6.88
CA HIS A 294 -27.13 -15.85 7.72
C HIS A 294 -25.94 -15.11 7.10
N ILE A 295 -25.72 -15.22 5.78
CA ILE A 295 -24.69 -14.46 5.07
C ILE A 295 -24.92 -12.95 5.24
N LEU A 296 -26.15 -12.47 5.11
CA LEU A 296 -26.49 -11.07 5.39
C LEU A 296 -26.27 -10.67 6.86
N ALA A 297 -26.54 -11.57 7.82
CA ALA A 297 -26.27 -11.33 9.23
C ALA A 297 -24.77 -11.28 9.55
N THR A 298 -23.96 -12.14 8.93
CA THR A 298 -22.49 -12.07 9.03
C THR A 298 -21.91 -10.81 8.41
N ALA A 299 -22.55 -10.29 7.36
CA ALA A 299 -22.20 -9.03 6.73
C ALA A 299 -22.37 -7.84 7.70
N GLU A 300 -23.37 -7.89 8.58
CA GLU A 300 -23.65 -6.87 9.61
C GLU A 300 -22.80 -7.02 10.89
N GLY A 301 -21.95 -8.05 10.97
CA GLY A 301 -21.02 -8.27 12.08
C GLY A 301 -19.93 -7.20 12.18
N PRO A 302 -19.24 -7.07 13.33
CA PRO A 302 -18.17 -6.09 13.53
C PRO A 302 -16.87 -6.50 12.80
N HIS A 303 -16.91 -6.66 11.48
CA HIS A 303 -15.72 -6.83 10.66
C HIS A 303 -15.08 -5.47 10.38
N ASP A 304 -14.08 -5.12 11.18
CA ASP A 304 -13.28 -3.91 11.00
C ASP A 304 -11.87 -4.32 10.58
N VAL A 305 -11.45 -3.92 9.39
CA VAL A 305 -10.11 -4.16 8.87
C VAL A 305 -9.30 -2.89 9.09
N PRO A 306 -8.27 -2.90 9.96
CA PRO A 306 -7.54 -1.69 10.25
C PRO A 306 -6.71 -1.18 9.08
N HIS A 307 -6.66 0.14 8.92
CA HIS A 307 -5.90 0.83 7.86
C HIS A 307 -4.46 1.17 8.26
N TRP A 308 -4.13 1.10 9.57
CA TRP A 308 -2.81 1.47 10.09
C TRP A 308 -1.62 0.83 9.35
N PRO A 309 -1.67 -0.43 8.84
CA PRO A 309 -0.53 -1.01 8.12
C PRO A 309 -0.18 -0.23 6.85
N ILE A 310 -1.19 0.27 6.13
CA ILE A 310 -1.00 1.10 4.93
C ILE A 310 -0.38 2.44 5.33
N PHE A 311 -0.82 3.05 6.43
CA PHE A 311 -0.22 4.29 6.95
C PHE A 311 1.25 4.12 7.33
N VAL A 312 1.64 2.99 7.92
CA VAL A 312 3.05 2.68 8.21
C VAL A 312 3.87 2.65 6.93
N PHE A 313 3.37 1.98 5.88
CA PHE A 313 4.04 1.98 4.57
C PHE A 313 4.12 3.39 3.97
N MET A 314 3.03 4.15 3.92
CA MET A 314 3.03 5.50 3.34
C MET A 314 3.98 6.44 4.09
N ALA A 315 3.97 6.42 5.43
CA ALA A 315 4.89 7.21 6.24
C ALA A 315 6.35 6.80 5.97
N SER A 316 6.63 5.50 5.85
CA SER A 316 7.97 5.01 5.51
C SER A 316 8.44 5.47 4.13
N ALA A 317 7.54 5.53 3.14
CA ALA A 317 7.81 6.06 1.81
C ALA A 317 8.09 7.56 1.84
N VAL A 318 7.26 8.36 2.53
CA VAL A 318 7.50 9.80 2.71
C VAL A 318 8.87 10.04 3.33
N VAL A 319 9.23 9.31 4.39
CA VAL A 319 10.54 9.45 5.06
C VAL A 319 11.68 9.11 4.10
N CYS A 320 11.63 7.94 3.44
CA CYS A 320 12.68 7.50 2.51
C CYS A 320 12.89 8.50 1.37
N LEU A 321 11.82 8.90 0.70
CA LEU A 321 11.88 9.79 -0.46
C LEU A 321 12.35 11.19 -0.04
N THR A 322 11.92 11.68 1.13
CA THR A 322 12.38 12.98 1.67
C THR A 322 13.85 12.95 2.05
N CYS A 323 14.35 11.87 2.66
CA CYS A 323 15.77 11.70 2.97
C CYS A 323 16.62 11.71 1.69
N SER A 324 16.20 10.98 0.66
CA SER A 324 16.85 10.96 -0.65
C SER A 324 16.87 12.33 -1.33
N ALA A 325 15.72 13.01 -1.41
CA ALA A 325 15.63 14.36 -1.99
C ALA A 325 16.53 15.36 -1.25
N THR A 326 16.53 15.29 0.09
CA THR A 326 17.36 16.15 0.94
C THR A 326 18.85 15.88 0.72
N PHE A 327 19.24 14.60 0.64
CA PHE A 327 20.62 14.23 0.33
C PHE A 327 21.05 14.81 -1.01
N HIS A 328 20.35 14.47 -2.10
CA HIS A 328 20.70 14.89 -3.46
C HIS A 328 20.67 16.42 -3.67
N LEU A 329 19.89 17.14 -2.87
CA LEU A 329 19.86 18.60 -2.87
C LEU A 329 21.06 19.21 -2.13
N MET A 330 21.35 18.72 -0.92
CA MET A 330 22.20 19.39 0.07
C MET A 330 23.59 18.78 0.25
N PHE A 331 23.92 17.64 -0.36
CA PHE A 331 25.20 16.95 -0.13
C PHE A 331 26.44 17.76 -0.51
N VAL A 332 26.29 18.78 -1.36
CA VAL A 332 27.38 19.65 -1.84
C VAL A 332 27.82 20.72 -0.84
N ILE A 333 27.06 20.94 0.24
CA ILE A 333 27.31 22.03 1.22
C ILE A 333 28.65 21.83 1.93
N SER A 334 28.95 20.61 2.38
CA SER A 334 30.19 20.29 3.08
C SER A 334 30.43 18.78 3.14
N ARG A 335 31.68 18.38 3.35
CA ARG A 335 32.05 16.96 3.52
C ARG A 335 31.35 16.28 4.72
N PRO A 336 31.19 16.91 5.91
CA PRO A 336 30.38 16.34 6.98
C PRO A 336 28.90 16.17 6.60
N ALA A 337 28.32 17.14 5.90
CA ALA A 337 26.93 17.05 5.42
C ALA A 337 26.76 15.88 4.44
N TYR A 338 27.66 15.72 3.47
CA TYR A 338 27.68 14.57 2.56
C TYR A 338 27.68 13.23 3.32
N LEU A 339 28.59 13.07 4.29
CA LEU A 339 28.71 11.81 5.06
C LEU A 339 27.49 11.52 5.94
N PHE A 340 26.84 12.54 6.47
CA PHE A 340 25.65 12.38 7.30
C PHE A 340 24.40 12.10 6.46
N LEU A 341 24.15 12.92 5.45
CA LEU A 341 22.97 12.81 4.59
C LEU A 341 22.99 11.52 3.75
N SER A 342 24.15 11.07 3.28
CA SER A 342 24.27 9.78 2.58
C SER A 342 23.87 8.60 3.48
N ARG A 343 24.18 8.65 4.78
CA ARG A 343 23.73 7.62 5.74
C ARG A 343 22.23 7.68 5.98
N LEU A 344 21.65 8.89 6.06
CA LEU A 344 20.20 9.05 6.18
C LEU A 344 19.47 8.52 4.94
N ASP A 345 20.02 8.72 3.74
CA ASP A 345 19.47 8.18 2.50
C ASP A 345 19.45 6.63 2.52
N TYR A 346 20.58 6.00 2.85
CA TYR A 346 20.65 4.53 3.02
C TYR A 346 19.73 4.01 4.15
N ALA A 347 19.61 4.76 5.25
CA ALA A 347 18.70 4.42 6.33
C ALA A 347 17.23 4.53 5.90
N GLY A 348 16.91 5.49 5.04
CA GLY A 348 15.59 5.66 4.42
C GLY A 348 15.15 4.42 3.64
N ILE A 349 16.06 3.82 2.85
CA ILE A 349 15.79 2.56 2.13
C ILE A 349 15.38 1.44 3.11
N THR A 350 16.07 1.35 4.25
CA THR A 350 15.75 0.35 5.28
C THR A 350 14.35 0.55 5.85
N ILE A 351 13.99 1.81 6.13
CA ILE A 351 12.67 2.19 6.64
C ILE A 351 11.58 1.84 5.63
N LEU A 352 11.76 2.17 4.35
CA LEU A 352 10.81 1.86 3.28
C LEU A 352 10.63 0.35 3.09
N ILE A 353 11.73 -0.42 3.05
CA ILE A 353 11.65 -1.88 2.96
C ILE A 353 10.85 -2.41 4.14
N ALA A 354 11.20 -2.05 5.37
CA ALA A 354 10.47 -2.52 6.55
C ALA A 354 8.98 -2.14 6.52
N GLY A 355 8.65 -0.88 6.23
CA GLY A 355 7.29 -0.39 6.16
C GLY A 355 6.44 -1.08 5.09
N SER A 356 7.04 -1.45 3.95
CA SER A 356 6.35 -2.17 2.87
C SER A 356 5.84 -3.55 3.29
N PHE A 357 6.50 -4.22 4.25
CA PHE A 357 6.09 -5.55 4.72
C PHE A 357 4.87 -5.52 5.62
N TYR A 358 4.59 -4.41 6.32
CA TYR A 358 3.49 -4.31 7.27
C TYR A 358 2.12 -4.61 6.66
N PRO A 359 1.67 -3.91 5.59
CA PRO A 359 0.37 -4.20 4.99
C PRO A 359 0.31 -5.61 4.40
N MET A 360 1.39 -6.05 3.73
CA MET A 360 1.45 -7.37 3.10
C MET A 360 1.30 -8.50 4.11
N ILE A 361 2.08 -8.48 5.19
CA ILE A 361 2.00 -9.51 6.24
C ILE A 361 0.66 -9.40 6.98
N TYR A 362 0.23 -8.19 7.31
CA TYR A 362 -0.95 -7.99 8.15
C TYR A 362 -2.24 -8.49 7.47
N TYR A 363 -2.46 -8.16 6.19
CA TYR A 363 -3.65 -8.59 5.47
C TYR A 363 -3.58 -10.07 5.03
N SER A 364 -2.37 -10.54 4.67
CA SER A 364 -2.16 -11.94 4.29
C SER A 364 -2.37 -12.90 5.47
N PHE A 365 -1.84 -12.58 6.66
CA PHE A 365 -1.98 -13.43 7.85
C PHE A 365 -3.05 -12.91 8.82
N TYR A 366 -4.05 -12.17 8.31
CA TYR A 366 -5.07 -11.53 9.14
C TYR A 366 -5.78 -12.51 10.08
N CYS A 367 -6.13 -13.69 9.57
CA CYS A 367 -6.81 -14.76 10.30
C CYS A 367 -5.90 -15.63 11.16
N HIS A 368 -4.58 -15.41 11.12
CA HIS A 368 -3.60 -16.15 11.93
C HIS A 368 -2.78 -15.19 12.80
N PRO A 369 -3.33 -14.72 13.94
CA PRO A 369 -2.73 -13.67 14.75
C PRO A 369 -1.30 -13.99 15.22
N TRP A 370 -1.01 -15.26 15.49
CA TRP A 370 0.32 -15.70 15.91
C TRP A 370 1.34 -15.57 14.78
N LEU A 371 1.05 -16.10 13.59
CA LEU A 371 1.91 -15.99 12.40
C LEU A 371 2.14 -14.53 12.01
N ARG A 372 1.05 -13.74 11.97
CA ARG A 372 1.11 -12.30 11.71
C ARG A 372 2.07 -11.59 12.66
N THR A 373 1.92 -11.81 13.97
CA THR A 373 2.77 -11.17 14.99
C THR A 373 4.21 -11.64 14.88
N ALA A 374 4.46 -12.93 14.67
CA ALA A 374 5.80 -13.48 14.51
C ALA A 374 6.53 -12.87 13.30
N TYR A 375 5.85 -12.78 12.15
CA TYR A 375 6.44 -12.19 10.95
C TYR A 375 6.67 -10.68 11.08
N LEU A 376 5.71 -9.93 11.64
CA LEU A 376 5.87 -8.51 11.90
C LEU A 376 7.03 -8.24 12.88
N ALA A 377 7.12 -8.98 13.99
CA ALA A 377 8.23 -8.84 14.94
C ALA A 377 9.59 -9.17 14.30
N SER A 378 9.63 -10.20 13.45
CA SER A 378 10.84 -10.60 12.72
C SER A 378 11.33 -9.48 11.79
N ILE A 379 10.46 -8.93 10.93
CA ILE A 379 10.86 -7.84 10.02
C ILE A 379 11.23 -6.57 10.80
N SER A 380 10.51 -6.22 11.88
CA SER A 380 10.87 -5.06 12.71
C SER A 380 12.25 -5.21 13.36
N THR A 381 12.58 -6.42 13.84
CA THR A 381 13.89 -6.71 14.45
C THR A 381 15.02 -6.64 13.42
N MET A 382 14.83 -7.27 12.27
CA MET A 382 15.81 -7.22 11.16
C MET A 382 16.00 -5.79 10.64
N ALA A 383 14.92 -5.01 10.53
CA ALA A 383 14.97 -3.62 10.12
C ALA A 383 15.69 -2.74 11.14
N ALA A 384 15.43 -2.91 12.44
CA ALA A 384 16.11 -2.16 13.50
C ALA A 384 17.63 -2.41 13.49
N LEU A 385 18.04 -3.68 13.34
CA LEU A 385 19.45 -4.05 13.22
C LEU A 385 20.08 -3.42 11.97
N THR A 386 19.41 -3.52 10.82
CA THR A 386 19.89 -2.94 9.56
C THR A 386 20.00 -1.42 9.64
N PHE A 387 19.03 -0.76 10.27
CA PHE A 387 19.00 0.69 10.45
C PHE A 387 20.16 1.18 11.33
N ILE A 388 20.42 0.51 12.45
CA ILE A 388 21.56 0.82 13.32
C ILE A 388 22.87 0.68 12.54
N VAL A 389 23.04 -0.44 11.80
CA VAL A 389 24.22 -0.68 10.98
C VAL A 389 24.39 0.38 9.88
N ALA A 390 23.31 0.82 9.24
CA ALA A 390 23.33 1.85 8.20
C ALA A 390 23.80 3.22 8.72
N LEU A 391 23.48 3.57 9.97
CA LEU A 391 23.90 4.83 10.59
C LEU A 391 25.34 4.79 11.14
N MET A 392 25.90 3.61 11.38
CA MET A 392 27.24 3.45 11.95
C MET A 392 28.34 3.85 10.94
N PRO A 393 29.24 4.81 11.29
CA PRO A 393 30.32 5.25 10.40
C PRO A 393 31.27 4.14 9.96
N VAL A 394 31.50 3.16 10.84
CA VAL A 394 32.43 2.03 10.62
C VAL A 394 31.99 1.16 9.44
N PHE A 395 30.68 0.92 9.32
CA PHE A 395 30.09 0.13 8.24
C PHE A 395 30.02 0.88 6.89
N GLY A 396 30.36 2.18 6.89
CA GLY A 396 30.59 2.96 5.68
C GLY A 396 31.91 2.62 4.97
N THR A 397 32.85 1.96 5.66
CA THR A 397 34.17 1.66 5.08
C THR A 397 34.14 0.46 4.13
N PRO A 398 35.03 0.40 3.11
CA PRO A 398 35.08 -0.71 2.15
C PRO A 398 35.25 -2.09 2.81
N LYS A 399 35.89 -2.14 3.99
CA LYS A 399 36.12 -3.38 4.75
C LYS A 399 34.83 -4.12 5.11
N PHE A 400 33.73 -3.39 5.32
CA PHE A 400 32.44 -3.96 5.72
C PHE A 400 31.41 -3.99 4.58
N LEU A 401 31.84 -3.73 3.33
CA LEU A 401 30.94 -3.67 2.18
C LEU A 401 30.16 -4.98 1.98
N VAL A 402 30.82 -6.13 2.10
CA VAL A 402 30.16 -7.45 1.97
C VAL A 402 29.14 -7.64 3.09
N ALA A 403 29.53 -7.41 4.35
CA ALA A 403 28.63 -7.56 5.51
C ALA A 403 27.39 -6.66 5.38
N ARG A 404 27.58 -5.40 5.02
CA ARG A 404 26.49 -4.45 4.76
C ARG A 404 25.56 -4.96 3.65
N THR A 405 26.12 -5.36 2.51
CA THR A 405 25.34 -5.86 1.38
C THR A 405 24.52 -7.10 1.76
N CYS A 406 25.12 -8.06 2.49
CA CYS A 406 24.42 -9.25 2.96
C CYS A 406 23.25 -8.91 3.90
N ILE A 407 23.40 -7.94 4.80
CA ILE A 407 22.33 -7.52 5.72
C ILE A 407 21.16 -6.91 4.94
N PHE A 408 21.43 -6.01 3.98
CA PHE A 408 20.37 -5.42 3.13
C PHE A 408 19.68 -6.47 2.25
N LEU A 409 20.44 -7.41 1.68
CA LEU A 409 19.87 -8.51 0.90
C LEU A 409 19.01 -9.42 1.78
N ALA A 410 19.45 -9.76 2.99
CA ALA A 410 18.66 -10.57 3.92
C ALA A 410 17.32 -9.91 4.27
N LEU A 411 17.31 -8.58 4.46
CA LEU A 411 16.08 -7.82 4.71
C LEU A 411 15.10 -7.92 3.54
N GLY A 412 15.57 -7.78 2.30
CA GLY A 412 14.71 -7.91 1.11
C GLY A 412 14.25 -9.35 0.85
N PHE A 413 15.15 -10.32 0.94
CA PHE A 413 14.83 -11.73 0.71
C PHE A 413 13.95 -12.35 1.80
N PHE A 414 13.84 -11.72 2.97
CA PHE A 414 12.87 -12.13 3.98
C PHE A 414 11.45 -12.25 3.41
N GLY A 415 11.10 -11.42 2.40
CA GLY A 415 9.79 -11.45 1.73
C GLY A 415 9.45 -12.78 1.04
N VAL A 416 10.45 -13.58 0.69
CA VAL A 416 10.23 -14.92 0.10
C VAL A 416 9.60 -15.86 1.14
N VAL A 417 9.94 -15.72 2.42
CA VAL A 417 9.47 -16.62 3.50
C VAL A 417 7.95 -16.50 3.74
N PRO A 418 7.35 -15.32 4.02
CA PRO A 418 5.91 -15.22 4.22
C PRO A 418 5.14 -15.53 2.93
N VAL A 419 5.66 -15.17 1.75
CA VAL A 419 5.01 -15.48 0.47
C VAL A 419 4.96 -16.98 0.22
N THR A 420 6.07 -17.69 0.43
CA THR A 420 6.12 -19.16 0.26
C THR A 420 5.23 -19.87 1.28
N HIS A 421 5.21 -19.40 2.53
CA HIS A 421 4.27 -19.94 3.53
C HIS A 421 2.81 -19.70 3.09
N LEU A 422 2.47 -18.52 2.59
CA LEU A 422 1.12 -18.22 2.13
C LEU A 422 0.70 -19.14 0.97
N VAL A 423 1.57 -19.32 -0.02
CA VAL A 423 1.34 -20.23 -1.16
C VAL A 423 1.24 -21.68 -0.70
N TRP A 424 2.02 -22.11 0.29
CA TRP A 424 1.95 -23.47 0.82
C TRP A 424 0.63 -23.73 1.56
N HIS A 425 0.09 -22.72 2.25
CA HIS A 425 -1.15 -22.84 3.03
C HIS A 425 -2.41 -22.79 2.17
N PHE A 426 -2.52 -21.80 1.28
CA PHE A 426 -3.76 -21.57 0.49
C PHE A 426 -3.68 -22.14 -0.94
N GLY A 427 -2.48 -22.39 -1.46
CA GLY A 427 -2.25 -22.76 -2.85
C GLY A 427 -2.04 -21.54 -3.76
N LEU A 428 -1.41 -21.76 -4.92
CA LEU A 428 -1.00 -20.69 -5.84
C LEU A 428 -2.18 -19.98 -6.52
N PHE A 429 -3.27 -20.71 -6.76
CA PHE A 429 -4.44 -20.23 -7.50
C PHE A 429 -5.55 -19.68 -6.60
N ASP A 430 -5.30 -19.62 -5.30
CA ASP A 430 -6.27 -19.03 -4.37
C ASP A 430 -6.43 -17.53 -4.64
N PRO A 431 -7.66 -16.98 -4.63
CA PRO A 431 -7.92 -15.55 -4.80
C PRO A 431 -7.09 -14.65 -3.86
N HIS A 432 -6.87 -15.08 -2.62
CA HIS A 432 -6.04 -14.39 -1.63
C HIS A 432 -4.60 -14.20 -2.11
N VAL A 433 -4.04 -15.26 -2.70
CA VAL A 433 -2.64 -15.34 -3.12
C VAL A 433 -2.45 -14.63 -4.47
N THR A 434 -3.39 -14.81 -5.40
CA THR A 434 -3.33 -14.25 -6.75
C THR A 434 -3.45 -12.72 -6.77
N VAL A 435 -4.28 -12.13 -5.89
CA VAL A 435 -4.35 -10.67 -5.69
C VAL A 435 -2.99 -10.09 -5.28
N MET A 436 -2.24 -10.81 -4.43
CA MET A 436 -0.93 -10.37 -3.95
C MET A 436 0.20 -10.56 -4.97
N ILE A 437 0.29 -11.75 -5.58
CA ILE A 437 1.50 -12.18 -6.31
C ILE A 437 1.76 -11.34 -7.56
N GLY A 438 0.72 -11.02 -8.34
CA GLY A 438 0.87 -10.29 -9.60
C GLY A 438 1.57 -8.93 -9.41
N PRO A 439 1.01 -8.03 -8.58
CA PRO A 439 1.65 -6.74 -8.30
C PRO A 439 3.01 -6.89 -7.58
N LEU A 440 3.19 -7.92 -6.74
CA LEU A 440 4.47 -8.19 -6.08
C LEU A 440 5.58 -8.55 -7.08
N LEU A 441 5.27 -9.35 -8.11
CA LEU A 441 6.20 -9.67 -9.20
C LEU A 441 6.56 -8.44 -10.03
N LEU A 442 5.57 -7.58 -10.34
CA LEU A 442 5.81 -6.32 -11.04
C LEU A 442 6.72 -5.40 -10.22
N MET A 443 6.48 -5.27 -8.92
CA MET A 443 7.35 -4.52 -8.00
C MET A 443 8.78 -5.11 -7.98
N GLY A 444 8.92 -6.43 -7.88
CA GLY A 444 10.21 -7.11 -7.93
C GLY A 444 10.96 -6.87 -9.24
N LEU A 445 10.25 -6.85 -10.37
CA LEU A 445 10.81 -6.53 -11.68
C LEU A 445 11.30 -5.07 -11.74
N LEU A 446 10.52 -4.11 -11.24
CA LEU A 446 10.90 -2.69 -11.21
C LEU A 446 12.14 -2.45 -10.33
N TYR A 447 12.19 -3.03 -9.14
CA TYR A 447 13.38 -2.92 -8.28
C TYR A 447 14.62 -3.57 -8.91
N THR A 448 14.48 -4.79 -9.44
CA THR A 448 15.62 -5.53 -10.00
C THR A 448 16.14 -4.86 -11.27
N SER A 449 15.24 -4.43 -12.17
CA SER A 449 15.62 -3.70 -13.38
C SER A 449 16.29 -2.37 -13.06
N GLY A 450 15.74 -1.58 -12.13
CA GLY A 450 16.38 -0.35 -11.66
C GLY A 450 17.77 -0.59 -11.07
N ALA A 451 17.93 -1.63 -10.23
CA ALA A 451 19.20 -1.95 -9.61
C ALA A 451 20.25 -2.37 -10.64
N ILE A 452 19.85 -3.14 -11.67
CA ILE A 452 20.72 -3.51 -12.80
C ILE A 452 21.12 -2.27 -13.59
N ILE A 453 20.19 -1.36 -13.89
CA ILE A 453 20.47 -0.10 -14.59
C ILE A 453 21.51 0.72 -13.81
N TYR A 454 21.29 0.90 -12.50
CA TYR A 454 22.22 1.63 -11.61
C TYR A 454 23.61 0.98 -11.52
N ALA A 455 23.67 -0.35 -11.38
CA ALA A 455 24.93 -1.08 -11.26
C ALA A 455 25.73 -1.07 -12.57
N THR A 456 25.05 -1.18 -13.71
CA THR A 456 25.69 -1.20 -15.03
C THR A 456 26.06 0.19 -15.55
N LYS A 457 25.55 1.26 -14.92
CA LYS A 457 25.69 2.66 -15.34
C LYS A 457 25.13 2.91 -16.75
N PHE A 458 24.08 2.19 -17.10
CA PHE A 458 23.37 2.39 -18.37
C PHE A 458 22.36 3.56 -18.24
N PRO A 459 22.25 4.47 -19.22
CA PRO A 459 22.92 4.48 -20.52
C PRO A 459 24.23 5.28 -20.58
N GLU A 460 24.57 6.04 -19.54
CA GLU A 460 25.70 6.99 -19.57
C GLU A 460 27.05 6.34 -19.83
N ARG A 461 27.23 5.07 -19.44
CA ARG A 461 28.42 4.27 -19.75
C ARG A 461 28.71 4.17 -21.24
N PHE A 462 27.68 4.10 -22.07
CA PHE A 462 27.81 3.97 -23.53
C PHE A 462 27.92 5.33 -24.22
N TYR A 463 27.38 6.39 -23.60
CA TYR A 463 27.39 7.74 -24.14
C TYR A 463 27.79 8.77 -23.08
N PRO A 464 29.08 8.80 -22.67
CA PRO A 464 29.54 9.69 -21.61
C PRO A 464 29.30 11.16 -21.97
N GLY A 465 28.80 11.95 -21.02
CA GLY A 465 28.47 13.37 -21.23
C GLY A 465 27.08 13.65 -21.82
N ARG A 466 26.38 12.65 -22.40
CA ARG A 466 25.05 12.87 -23.01
C ARG A 466 23.90 12.83 -22.01
N PHE A 467 24.08 12.09 -20.92
CA PHE A 467 23.08 11.85 -19.89
C PHE A 467 23.45 12.57 -18.58
N ASP A 468 24.16 13.69 -18.68
CA ASP A 468 24.67 14.41 -17.51
C ASP A 468 23.55 14.98 -16.65
N VAL A 469 22.50 15.54 -17.28
CA VAL A 469 21.36 16.17 -16.60
C VAL A 469 20.13 15.26 -16.56
N TRP A 470 19.91 14.46 -17.60
CA TRP A 470 18.68 13.68 -17.78
C TRP A 470 18.97 12.20 -18.08
N PHE A 471 18.15 11.33 -17.50
CA PHE A 471 18.11 9.88 -17.69
C PHE A 471 19.45 9.16 -17.45
N SER A 472 20.25 9.65 -16.51
CA SER A 472 21.38 8.86 -16.00
C SER A 472 20.87 7.62 -15.25
N SER A 473 21.71 6.60 -15.10
CA SER A 473 21.34 5.35 -14.43
C SER A 473 20.79 5.55 -13.01
N HIS A 474 21.35 6.51 -12.26
CA HIS A 474 20.89 6.85 -10.90
C HIS A 474 19.50 7.48 -10.92
N GLN A 475 19.22 8.33 -11.91
CA GLN A 475 17.91 8.95 -12.10
C GLN A 475 16.86 7.90 -12.50
N LEU A 476 17.21 6.97 -13.39
CA LEU A 476 16.35 5.86 -13.79
C LEU A 476 16.05 4.92 -12.62
N TRP A 477 17.04 4.65 -11.76
CA TRP A 477 16.84 3.92 -10.52
C TRP A 477 15.79 4.58 -9.63
N HIS A 478 15.91 5.89 -9.41
CA HIS A 478 14.96 6.65 -8.60
C HIS A 478 13.53 6.64 -9.17
N ILE A 479 13.39 6.71 -10.49
CA ILE A 479 12.08 6.54 -11.17
C ILE A 479 11.50 5.14 -10.88
N CYS A 480 12.33 4.09 -10.99
CA CYS A 480 11.89 2.72 -10.72
C CYS A 480 11.45 2.53 -9.25
N VAL A 481 12.15 3.15 -8.30
CA VAL A 481 11.80 3.10 -6.87
C VAL A 481 10.43 3.72 -6.62
N VAL A 482 10.15 4.91 -7.18
CA VAL A 482 8.85 5.58 -7.02
C VAL A 482 7.74 4.77 -7.69
N ALA A 483 7.97 4.27 -8.91
CA ALA A 483 7.00 3.42 -9.60
C ALA A 483 6.70 2.13 -8.83
N ALA A 484 7.72 1.46 -8.31
CA ALA A 484 7.56 0.25 -7.49
C ALA A 484 6.78 0.54 -6.20
N ALA A 485 7.04 1.67 -5.53
CA ALA A 485 6.30 2.07 -4.35
C ALA A 485 4.81 2.34 -4.66
N LEU A 486 4.49 2.94 -5.81
CA LEU A 486 3.10 3.15 -6.24
C LEU A 486 2.38 1.84 -6.55
N VAL A 487 3.06 0.89 -7.21
CA VAL A 487 2.53 -0.47 -7.41
C VAL A 487 2.29 -1.15 -6.07
N HIS A 488 3.20 -0.99 -5.10
CA HIS A 488 3.05 -1.54 -3.75
C HIS A 488 1.88 -0.92 -2.99
N PHE A 489 1.67 0.40 -3.13
CA PHE A 489 0.50 1.08 -2.57
C PHE A 489 -0.81 0.50 -3.12
N ALA A 490 -0.90 0.34 -4.45
CA ALA A 490 -2.06 -0.25 -5.09
C ALA A 490 -2.30 -1.70 -4.63
N ASN A 491 -1.23 -2.49 -4.48
CA ASN A 491 -1.31 -3.85 -3.94
C ASN A 491 -1.85 -3.86 -2.49
N ALA A 492 -1.35 -2.96 -1.64
CA ALA A 492 -1.79 -2.85 -0.25
C ALA A 492 -3.30 -2.49 -0.17
N LEU A 493 -3.79 -1.61 -1.04
CA LEU A 493 -5.21 -1.29 -1.14
C LEU A 493 -6.03 -2.48 -1.64
N GLN A 494 -5.57 -3.20 -2.68
CA GLN A 494 -6.26 -4.40 -3.17
C GLN A 494 -6.34 -5.49 -2.11
N GLN A 495 -5.30 -5.69 -1.30
CA GLN A 495 -5.35 -6.63 -0.18
C GLN A 495 -6.30 -6.18 0.91
N TYR A 496 -6.31 -4.89 1.22
CA TYR A 496 -7.26 -4.31 2.16
C TYR A 496 -8.71 -4.52 1.68
N GLU A 497 -9.01 -4.22 0.41
CA GLU A 497 -10.34 -4.41 -0.19
C GLU A 497 -10.73 -5.88 -0.23
N TRP A 498 -9.81 -6.77 -0.61
CA TRP A 498 -10.05 -8.20 -0.60
C TRP A 498 -10.36 -8.70 0.80
N ARG A 499 -9.60 -8.23 1.81
CA ARG A 499 -9.83 -8.58 3.21
C ARG A 499 -11.14 -8.00 3.72
N TRP A 500 -11.46 -6.75 3.38
CA TRP A 500 -12.74 -6.13 3.71
C TRP A 500 -13.91 -6.97 3.22
N ASN A 501 -13.81 -7.52 2.01
CA ASN A 501 -14.80 -8.41 1.41
C ASN A 501 -14.74 -9.87 1.86
N THR A 502 -13.75 -10.28 2.65
CA THR A 502 -13.49 -11.68 3.00
C THR A 502 -13.15 -11.82 4.49
N GLN A 503 -14.16 -12.13 5.29
CA GLN A 503 -14.00 -12.40 6.72
C GLN A 503 -13.20 -13.68 6.99
N CYS A 504 -12.68 -13.82 8.22
CA CYS A 504 -12.10 -15.08 8.67
C CYS A 504 -13.21 -16.09 8.99
N GLU A 505 -12.96 -17.36 8.70
CA GLU A 505 -13.85 -18.45 9.15
C GLU A 505 -13.91 -18.45 10.69
N ALA A 506 -15.12 -18.64 11.23
CA ALA A 506 -15.43 -18.51 12.65
C ALA A 506 -14.95 -19.69 13.49
#